data_AF-A0A7X2BX61-F1
#
_entry.id   AF-A0A7X2BX61-F1
#
_cell.length_a   1.000
_cell.length_b   1.000
_cell.length_c   1.000
_cell.angle_alpha   90.00
_cell.angle_beta   90.00
_cell.angle_gamma   90.00
#
_symmetry.space_group_name_H-M   'P 1'
#
loop_
_entity.id
_entity.type
_entity.pdbx_description
1 polymer ?
#
loop_
_entity_poly.entity_id
_entity_poly.type
_entity_poly.pdbx_seq_one_letter_code
_entity_poly.pdbx_strand_id
1 'polypeptide(L)'
;MAKKKTPVGAAILAESAHTGVDEAQNFGDRLARYGQAHARSLMMLEHLRETPSPASTKTAASLASCGNYLHFREYFTVGKVRLHNATFCKQHLVCPL
;
A
#
# COMPACT_ATOMS: atom_id res chain seq x y z
N MET A 1 30.88 -0.31 21.99
CA MET A 1 29.42 -0.60 22.07
C MET A 1 28.94 -1.07 20.72
N ALA A 2 28.41 -2.29 20.61
CA ALA A 2 27.95 -2.85 19.34
C ALA A 2 26.73 -2.07 18.83
N LYS A 3 26.83 -1.47 17.65
CA LYS A 3 25.73 -0.74 16.98
C LYS A 3 24.64 -1.76 16.65
N LYS A 4 23.52 -1.72 17.37
CA LYS A 4 22.39 -2.63 17.13
C LYS A 4 21.87 -2.41 15.71
N LYS A 5 21.93 -3.45 14.88
CA LYS A 5 21.41 -3.41 13.50
C LYS A 5 19.91 -3.12 13.56
N THR A 6 19.46 -2.10 12.83
CA THR A 6 18.03 -1.78 12.71
C THR A 6 17.31 -2.95 12.04
N PRO A 7 16.14 -3.35 12.56
CA PRO A 7 15.37 -4.42 11.95
C PRO A 7 14.98 -4.00 10.54
N VAL A 8 15.24 -4.91 9.61
CA VAL A 8 14.86 -4.81 8.20
C VAL A 8 13.38 -5.19 8.10
N GLY A 9 12.56 -4.33 7.49
CA GLY A 9 11.14 -4.65 7.26
C GLY A 9 11.01 -5.82 6.29
N ALA A 10 10.22 -6.84 6.65
CA ALA A 10 10.01 -8.02 5.83
C ALA A 10 9.47 -7.63 4.43
N ALA A 11 10.13 -8.13 3.39
CA ALA A 11 9.68 -7.97 2.01
C ALA A 11 8.40 -8.78 1.78
N ILE A 12 7.31 -8.10 1.47
CA ILE A 12 6.12 -8.74 0.93
C ILE A 12 5.95 -8.16 -0.47
N LEU A 13 6.12 -9.04 -1.48
CA LEU A 13 6.26 -8.76 -2.92
C LEU A 13 7.65 -8.26 -3.34
N ALA A 14 8.05 -8.66 -4.56
CA ALA A 14 9.40 -8.68 -5.12
C ALA A 14 10.19 -7.34 -5.04
N GLU A 15 10.69 -6.99 -3.85
CA GLU A 15 11.52 -5.80 -3.64
C GLU A 15 12.52 -5.96 -2.48
N SER A 16 13.58 -5.16 -2.55
CA SER A 16 14.64 -5.02 -1.56
C SER A 16 14.14 -4.49 -0.22
N ALA A 17 14.57 -5.14 0.85
CA ALA A 17 14.11 -4.86 2.19
C ALA A 17 14.65 -3.51 2.71
N HIS A 18 13.76 -2.65 3.22
CA HIS A 18 14.14 -1.31 3.68
C HIS A 18 14.55 -1.33 5.16
N THR A 19 15.66 -0.65 5.47
CA THR A 19 16.02 -0.32 6.85
C THR A 19 15.29 0.95 7.27
N GLY A 20 14.65 0.97 8.44
CA GLY A 20 13.89 2.13 8.96
C GLY A 20 14.71 3.38 9.30
N VAL A 21 15.90 3.53 8.71
CA VAL A 21 16.84 4.65 8.85
C VAL A 21 16.58 5.72 7.77
N ASP A 22 15.98 5.35 6.63
CA ASP A 22 15.86 6.23 5.44
C ASP A 22 14.41 6.41 4.95
N GLU A 23 13.43 6.29 5.85
CA GLU A 23 12.00 6.27 5.51
C GLU A 23 11.49 7.56 4.83
N ALA A 24 12.12 8.71 5.07
CA ALA A 24 11.76 9.98 4.46
C ALA A 24 12.32 10.14 3.03
N GLN A 25 13.56 9.70 2.78
CA GLN A 25 14.16 9.80 1.43
C GLN A 25 13.50 8.82 0.45
N ASN A 26 13.14 7.62 0.92
CA ASN A 26 12.40 6.62 0.14
C ASN A 26 10.88 6.86 0.09
N PHE A 27 10.38 8.02 0.53
CA PHE A 27 8.94 8.29 0.51
C PHE A 27 8.37 8.27 -0.92
N GLY A 28 9.11 8.79 -1.90
CA GLY A 28 8.71 8.78 -3.31
C GLY A 28 8.46 7.37 -3.86
N ASP A 29 9.41 6.45 -3.63
CA ASP A 29 9.29 5.05 -4.08
C ASP A 29 8.08 4.34 -3.44
N ARG A 30 7.86 4.60 -2.15
CA ARG A 30 6.69 4.06 -1.43
C ARG A 30 5.39 4.61 -1.99
N LEU A 31 5.33 5.91 -2.28
CA LEU A 31 4.14 6.52 -2.89
C LEU A 31 3.88 5.94 -4.29
N ALA A 32 4.93 5.76 -5.10
CA ALA A 32 4.83 5.11 -6.40
C ALA A 32 4.28 3.67 -6.27
N ARG A 33 4.70 2.92 -5.24
CA ARG A 33 4.18 1.57 -4.94
C ARG A 33 2.68 1.57 -4.66
N TYR A 34 2.20 2.49 -3.81
CA TYR A 34 0.76 2.65 -3.58
C TYR A 34 0.03 3.03 -4.87
N GLY A 35 0.60 3.92 -5.68
CA GLY A 35 0.05 4.30 -6.99
C GLY A 35 -0.10 3.10 -7.94
N GLN A 36 0.95 2.28 -8.08
CA GLN A 36 0.92 1.08 -8.92
C GLN A 36 -0.07 0.03 -8.40
N ALA A 37 -0.14 -0.17 -7.08
CA ALA A 37 -1.12 -1.07 -6.47
C ALA A 37 -2.56 -0.56 -6.68
N HIS A 38 -2.79 0.74 -6.55
CA HIS A 38 -4.09 1.36 -6.84
C HIS A 38 -4.48 1.20 -8.31
N ALA A 39 -3.58 1.48 -9.26
CA ALA A 39 -3.83 1.27 -10.69
C ALA A 39 -4.23 -0.19 -10.99
N ARG A 40 -3.53 -1.18 -10.40
CA ARG A 40 -3.90 -2.59 -10.53
C ARG A 40 -5.26 -2.90 -9.92
N SER A 41 -5.60 -2.32 -8.77
CA SER A 41 -6.93 -2.50 -8.16
C SER A 41 -8.06 -1.99 -9.06
N LEU A 42 -7.84 -0.90 -9.82
CA LEU A 42 -8.81 -0.40 -10.80
C LEU A 42 -8.99 -1.35 -12.00
N MET A 43 -7.91 -1.98 -12.46
CA MET A 43 -8.01 -3.01 -13.51
C MET A 43 -8.81 -4.22 -13.04
N MET A 44 -8.62 -4.65 -11.78
CA MET A 44 -9.40 -5.73 -11.18
C MET A 44 -10.86 -5.34 -10.98
N LEU A 45 -11.12 -4.09 -10.61
CA LEU A 45 -12.48 -3.55 -10.51
C LEU A 45 -13.22 -3.66 -11.84
N GLU A 46 -12.58 -3.29 -12.94
CA GLU A 46 -13.20 -3.35 -14.27
C GLU A 46 -13.49 -4.80 -14.67
N HIS A 47 -12.53 -5.70 -14.46
CA HIS A 47 -12.74 -7.13 -14.74
C HIS A 47 -13.92 -7.73 -13.95
N LEU A 48 -14.06 -7.37 -12.67
CA LEU A 48 -15.19 -7.83 -11.84
C LEU A 48 -16.53 -7.28 -12.31
N ARG A 49 -16.55 -6.11 -12.97
CA ARG A 49 -17.77 -5.52 -13.54
C ARG A 49 -18.19 -6.20 -14.84
N GLU A 50 -17.24 -6.65 -15.64
CA GLU A 50 -17.50 -7.40 -16.89
C GLU A 50 -18.13 -8.78 -16.62
N THR A 51 -17.81 -9.41 -15.48
CA THR A 51 -18.34 -10.73 -15.09
C THR A 51 -19.10 -10.66 -13.76
N PRO A 52 -20.35 -10.14 -13.77
CA PRO A 52 -21.12 -9.94 -12.55
C PRO A 52 -21.65 -11.25 -11.97
N SER A 53 -21.37 -11.45 -10.69
CA SER A 53 -21.88 -12.49 -9.80
C SER A 53 -22.17 -11.82 -8.45
N PRO A 54 -23.00 -12.41 -7.56
CA PRO A 54 -23.28 -11.79 -6.25
C PRO A 54 -22.02 -11.55 -5.40
N ALA A 55 -20.98 -12.38 -5.57
CA ALA A 55 -19.69 -12.19 -4.90
C ALA A 55 -18.84 -11.09 -5.56
N SER A 56 -18.78 -11.04 -6.90
CA SER A 56 -17.99 -10.04 -7.62
C SER A 56 -18.59 -8.64 -7.51
N THR A 57 -19.91 -8.49 -7.47
CA THR A 57 -20.57 -7.18 -7.28
C THR A 57 -20.26 -6.56 -5.91
N LYS A 58 -20.34 -7.36 -4.84
CA LYS A 58 -19.94 -6.93 -3.49
C LYS A 58 -18.46 -6.55 -3.43
N THR A 59 -17.62 -7.33 -4.10
CA THR A 59 -16.18 -7.09 -4.17
C THR A 59 -15.88 -5.79 -4.92
N ALA A 60 -16.46 -5.61 -6.10
CA ALA A 60 -16.35 -4.41 -6.92
C ALA A 60 -16.79 -3.14 -6.16
N ALA A 61 -17.90 -3.20 -5.41
CA ALA A 61 -18.37 -2.07 -4.61
C ALA A 61 -17.34 -1.64 -3.54
N SER A 62 -16.65 -2.60 -2.91
CA SER A 62 -15.61 -2.30 -1.90
C SER A 62 -14.31 -1.83 -2.55
N LEU A 63 -13.94 -2.41 -3.71
CA LEU A 63 -12.75 -2.02 -4.48
C LEU A 63 -12.85 -0.59 -5.00
N ALA A 64 -14.05 -0.13 -5.39
CA ALA A 64 -14.28 1.17 -5.99
C ALA A 64 -13.86 2.37 -5.11
N SER A 65 -13.80 2.21 -3.79
CA SER A 65 -13.34 3.22 -2.85
C SER A 65 -11.99 2.90 -2.21
N CYS A 66 -11.34 1.82 -2.62
CA CYS A 66 -10.05 1.39 -2.07
C CYS A 66 -8.92 2.30 -2.56
N GLY A 67 -8.03 2.73 -1.66
CA GLY A 67 -6.84 3.51 -2.02
C GLY A 67 -7.12 4.95 -2.46
N ASN A 68 -8.36 5.43 -2.37
CA ASN A 68 -8.75 6.80 -2.71
C ASN A 68 -8.24 7.85 -1.70
N TYR A 69 -7.76 7.41 -0.54
CA TYR A 69 -7.24 8.27 0.52
C TYR A 69 -6.05 7.62 1.21
N LEU A 70 -4.93 8.34 1.25
CA LEU A 70 -3.71 8.00 1.96
C LEU A 70 -3.24 9.23 2.72
N HIS A 71 -3.04 9.08 4.04
CA HIS A 71 -2.58 10.15 4.91
C HIS A 71 -1.24 9.76 5.53
N PHE A 72 -0.21 10.47 5.13
CA PHE A 72 1.13 10.32 5.67
C PHE A 72 1.43 11.41 6.70
N ARG A 73 2.13 11.03 7.77
CA ARG A 73 2.68 11.97 8.75
C ARG A 73 4.19 11.94 8.67
N GLU A 74 4.77 13.12 8.58
CA GLU A 74 6.21 13.32 8.67
C GLU A 74 6.63 13.59 10.12
N TYR A 75 7.58 12.80 10.60
CA TYR A 75 8.24 12.95 11.87
C TYR A 75 9.63 13.51 11.63
N PHE A 76 9.71 14.82 11.38
CA PHE A 76 10.93 15.52 10.98
C PHE A 76 12.07 15.39 12.01
N THR A 77 11.75 15.27 13.30
CA THR A 77 12.75 15.09 14.37
C THR A 77 13.50 13.76 14.30
N VAL A 78 12.92 12.75 13.65
CA VAL A 78 13.53 11.41 13.47
C VAL A 78 13.73 11.05 11.99
N GLY A 79 13.43 11.96 11.06
CA GLY A 79 13.61 11.76 9.62
C GLY A 79 12.74 10.64 9.04
N LYS A 80 11.49 10.49 9.48
CA LYS A 80 10.60 9.38 9.06
C LYS A 80 9.27 9.87 8.54
N VAL A 81 8.75 9.23 7.49
CA VAL A 81 7.39 9.44 6.99
C VAL A 81 6.59 8.15 7.16
N ARG A 82 5.46 8.18 7.86
CA ARG A 82 4.64 6.99 8.12
C ARG A 82 3.23 7.17 7.60
N LEU A 83 2.65 6.09 7.08
CA LEU A 83 1.23 6.05 6.77
C LEU A 83 0.47 6.05 8.09
N HIS A 84 -0.30 7.11 8.33
CA HIS A 84 -1.09 7.29 9.54
C HIS A 84 -2.53 6.80 9.36
N ASN A 85 -3.12 7.06 8.18
CA ASN A 85 -4.46 6.61 7.88
C ASN A 85 -4.62 6.30 6.39
N ALA A 86 -5.48 5.34 6.06
CA ALA A 86 -5.76 4.94 4.68
C ALA A 86 -7.11 4.24 4.59
N THR A 87 -7.74 4.34 3.41
CA THR A 87 -8.96 3.59 3.09
C THR A 87 -8.59 2.37 2.26
N PHE A 88 -8.80 1.17 2.81
CA PHE A 88 -8.56 -0.11 2.11
C PHE A 88 -9.81 -0.99 2.13
N CYS A 89 -10.04 -1.71 1.02
CA CYS A 89 -11.13 -2.67 0.90
C CYS A 89 -10.91 -3.95 1.72
N LYS A 90 -9.68 -4.22 2.18
CA LYS A 90 -9.27 -5.43 2.93
C LYS A 90 -9.50 -6.74 2.17
N GLN A 91 -9.48 -6.70 0.83
CA GLN A 91 -9.69 -7.85 -0.05
C GLN A 91 -8.37 -8.31 -0.65
N HIS A 92 -7.50 -8.90 0.16
CA HIS A 92 -6.11 -9.21 -0.22
C HIS A 92 -5.94 -10.19 -1.40
N LEU A 93 -6.97 -10.96 -1.76
CA LEU A 93 -6.94 -11.87 -2.91
C LEU A 93 -7.09 -11.14 -4.26
N VAL A 94 -7.74 -9.97 -4.26
CA VAL A 94 -8.09 -9.22 -5.48
C VAL A 94 -7.41 -7.84 -5.50
N CYS A 95 -7.23 -7.23 -4.34
CA CYS A 95 -6.60 -5.93 -4.19
C CYS A 95 -5.16 -6.07 -3.69
N PRO A 96 -4.16 -5.51 -4.39
CA PRO A 96 -2.77 -5.50 -3.94
C PRO A 96 -2.45 -4.34 -2.98
N LEU A 97 -3.45 -3.56 -2.54
CA LEU A 97 -3.33 -2.47 -1.55
C LEU A 97 -3.63 -2.95 -0.12
#